data_AF-G5EJL5-F1
#
_entry.id   AF-G5EJL5-F1
#
_cell.length_a   1.000
_cell.length_b   1.000
_cell.length_c   1.000
_cell.angle_alpha   90.00
_cell.angle_beta   90.00
_cell.angle_gamma   90.00
#
_symmetry.space_group_name_H-M   'P 1'
#
loop_
_entity.id
_entity.type
_entity.pdbx_description
1 polymer ?
#
loop_
_entity_poly.entity_id
_entity_poly.type
_entity_poly.pdbx_seq_one_letter_code
_entity_poly.pdbx_strand_id
1 'polypeptide(L)' 'NCTGTQFKQLSPQLRSKLKISWPDVEGGNDTRFWEMEWNKHGTCSEESLNQMQYFQRSFAMWRSHNITEILKNASIVPHP' A
#
# COMPACT_ATOMS: atom_id res chain seq x y z
N ASN A 1 17.28 4.14 -3.05
CA ASN A 1 16.65 3.54 -4.24
C ASN A 1 17.47 2.37 -4.68
N CYS A 2 16.87 1.18 -4.71
CA CYS A 2 17.50 0.00 -5.30
C CYS A 2 17.24 -0.02 -6.80
N THR A 3 18.13 -0.64 -7.57
CA THR A 3 17.90 -0.87 -8.99
C THR A 3 16.88 -1.99 -9.15
N GLY A 4 15.81 -1.75 -9.90
CA GLY A 4 14.76 -2.74 -10.15
C GLY A 4 13.84 -2.32 -11.30
N THR A 5 12.80 -3.10 -11.56
CA THR A 5 11.86 -2.80 -12.65
C THR A 5 11.04 -1.54 -12.35
N GLN A 6 10.78 -0.78 -13.41
CA GLN A 6 9.88 0.37 -13.33
C GLN A 6 8.45 -0.09 -13.10
N PHE A 7 7.69 0.72 -12.36
CA PHE A 7 6.28 0.48 -12.08
C PHE A 7 5.49 0.19 -13.37
N LYS A 8 4.68 -0.87 -13.32
CA LYS A 8 3.69 -1.21 -14.34
C LYS A 8 2.28 -1.00 -13.80
N GLN A 9 1.32 -0.77 -14.69
CA GLN A 9 -0.07 -0.60 -14.26
C GLN A 9 -0.59 -1.84 -13.52
N LEU A 10 -1.24 -1.59 -12.37
CA LEU A 10 -1.86 -2.63 -11.55
C LEU A 10 -3.21 -3.06 -12.12
N SER A 11 -3.61 -4.29 -11.80
CA SER A 11 -4.92 -4.81 -12.24
C SER A 11 -6.07 -3.99 -11.62
N PRO A 12 -7.20 -3.82 -12.32
CA PRO A 12 -8.36 -3.09 -11.79
C PRO A 12 -8.81 -3.58 -10.40
N GLN A 13 -8.78 -4.90 -10.19
CA GLN A 13 -9.14 -5.53 -8.92
C GLN A 13 -8.19 -5.12 -7.77
N LEU A 14 -6.87 -5.09 -8.03
CA LEU A 14 -5.92 -4.68 -7.00
C LEU A 14 -5.99 -3.18 -6.73
N ARG A 15 -6.17 -2.36 -7.77
CA ARG A 15 -6.38 -0.91 -7.60
C ARG A 15 -7.59 -0.62 -6.72
N SER A 16 -8.71 -1.32 -6.92
CA SER A 16 -9.90 -1.15 -6.07
C SER A 16 -9.63 -1.45 -4.58
N LYS A 17 -8.77 -2.43 -4.30
CA LYS A 17 -8.36 -2.77 -2.93
C LYS A 17 -7.45 -1.69 -2.35
N LEU A 18 -6.44 -1.26 -3.11
CA LEU A 18 -5.47 -0.25 -2.70
C LEU A 18 -6.09 1.13 -2.51
N LYS A 19 -7.10 1.52 -3.29
CA LYS A 19 -7.84 2.77 -3.07
C LYS A 19 -8.46 2.87 -1.67
N ILE A 20 -8.77 1.74 -1.05
CA ILE A 20 -9.32 1.70 0.31
C ILE A 20 -8.19 1.58 1.33
N SER A 21 -7.24 0.69 1.09
CA SER A 21 -6.21 0.36 2.08
C SER A 21 -5.00 1.31 2.09
N TRP A 22 -4.73 1.97 0.97
CA TRP A 22 -3.53 2.76 0.76
C TRP A 22 -3.74 3.91 -0.26
N PRO A 23 -4.67 4.85 0.02
CA PRO A 23 -4.92 6.00 -0.83
C PRO A 23 -3.81 7.05 -0.72
N ASP A 24 -3.70 7.91 -1.74
CA ASP A 24 -2.95 9.16 -1.65
C ASP A 24 -3.78 10.21 -0.89
N VAL A 25 -3.38 10.51 0.35
CA VAL A 25 -4.07 11.45 1.23
C VAL A 25 -3.62 12.90 1.07
N GLU A 26 -2.52 13.15 0.34
CA GLU A 26 -1.98 14.50 0.14
C GLU A 26 -2.34 15.06 -1.23
N GLY A 27 -2.07 14.29 -2.30
CA GLY A 27 -2.21 14.71 -3.69
C GLY A 27 -3.46 14.21 -4.40
N GLY A 28 -4.16 13.23 -3.81
CA GLY A 28 -5.34 12.59 -4.41
C GLY A 28 -5.06 11.78 -5.68
N ASN A 29 -3.80 11.52 -6.03
CA ASN A 29 -3.42 10.71 -7.19
C ASN A 29 -2.80 9.38 -6.75
N ASP A 30 -3.68 8.44 -6.43
CA ASP A 30 -3.30 7.10 -5.94
C ASP A 30 -2.28 6.40 -6.84
N THR A 31 -2.43 6.50 -8.17
CA THR A 31 -1.55 5.77 -9.10
C THR A 31 -0.14 6.34 -9.10
N ARG A 32 -0.01 7.67 -9.07
CA ARG A 32 1.30 8.33 -8.93
C ARG A 32 1.94 7.97 -7.59
N PHE A 33 1.15 7.93 -6.52
CA PHE A 33 1.64 7.53 -5.21
C PHE A 33 2.17 6.10 -5.21
N TRP A 34 1.39 5.12 -5.69
CA TRP A 34 1.84 3.72 -5.78
C TRP A 34 3.08 3.54 -6.67
N GLU A 35 3.16 4.28 -7.77
CA GLU A 35 4.36 4.29 -8.62
C GLU A 35 5.60 4.75 -7.86
N MET A 36 5.52 5.85 -7.11
CA MET A 36 6.62 6.34 -6.29
C MET A 36 7.03 5.32 -5.22
N GLU A 37 6.06 4.71 -4.53
CA GLU A 37 6.31 3.69 -3.51
C GLU A 37 6.99 2.44 -4.09
N TRP A 38 6.54 1.96 -5.26
CA TRP A 38 7.19 0.84 -5.92
C TRP A 38 8.62 1.19 -6.34
N ASN A 39 8.80 2.29 -7.09
CA ASN A 39 10.09 2.66 -7.65
C ASN A 39 11.14 2.96 -6.55
N LYS A 40 10.70 3.52 -5.41
CA LYS A 40 11.58 3.89 -4.29
C LYS A 40 11.84 2.74 -3.32
N HIS A 41 10.80 1.98 -2.97
CA HIS A 41 10.83 0.98 -1.89
C HIS A 41 10.59 -0.45 -2.39
N GLY A 42 9.59 -0.65 -3.25
CA GLY A 42 9.22 -1.98 -3.74
C GLY A 42 10.34 -2.69 -4.51
N THR A 43 11.08 -1.96 -5.34
CA THR A 43 12.24 -2.46 -6.10
C THR A 43 13.32 -3.08 -5.22
N CYS A 44 13.48 -2.63 -3.98
CA CYS A 44 14.43 -3.21 -3.02
C CYS A 44 14.06 -4.63 -2.55
N SER A 45 12.81 -5.06 -2.77
CA SER A 45 12.31 -6.39 -2.42
C SER A 45 12.03 -7.27 -3.63
N GLU A 46 12.33 -6.79 -4.84
CA GLU A 46 11.90 -7.39 -6.10
C GLU A 46 12.40 -8.83 -6.29
N GLU A 47 13.57 -9.16 -5.74
CA GLU A 47 14.12 -10.52 -5.76
C GLU A 47 13.21 -11.56 -5.08
N SER A 48 12.38 -11.12 -4.11
CA SER A 48 11.46 -11.99 -3.36
C SER A 48 9.99 -11.72 -3.67
N LEU A 49 9.63 -10.47 -3.98
CA LEU A 49 8.27 -10.02 -4.22
C LEU A 49 8.24 -9.19 -5.51
N ASN A 50 7.68 -9.75 -6.59
CA ASN A 50 7.39 -8.93 -7.75
C ASN A 50 6.35 -7.84 -7.41
N GLN A 51 6.20 -6.86 -8.29
CA GLN A 51 5.30 -5.72 -8.05
C GLN A 51 3.88 -6.12 -7.61
N MET A 52 3.29 -7.12 -8.26
CA MET A 52 1.94 -7.59 -7.90
C MET A 52 1.91 -8.16 -6.49
N GLN A 53 2.90 -8.99 -6.14
CA GLN A 53 3.02 -9.60 -4.82
C GLN A 53 3.31 -8.56 -3.73
N TYR A 54 4.14 -7.56 -3.99
CA TYR A 54 4.40 -6.44 -3.08
C TYR A 54 3.11 -5.76 -2.66
N PHE A 55 2.30 -5.29 -3.62
CA PHE A 55 1.03 -4.63 -3.32
C PHE A 55 -0.03 -5.55 -2.72
N GLN A 56 -0.08 -6.82 -3.16
CA GLN A 56 -0.97 -7.81 -2.54
C GLN A 56 -0.61 -8.06 -1.07
N ARG A 57 0.69 -8.16 -0.76
CA ARG A 57 1.20 -8.34 0.59
C ARG A 57 0.87 -7.12 1.45
N SER A 58 1.06 -5.91 0.93
CA SER A 58 0.69 -4.67 1.64
C SER A 58 -0.80 -4.60 1.95
N PHE A 59 -1.68 -4.93 0.99
CA PHE A 59 -3.12 -5.01 1.24
C PHE A 59 -3.44 -6.07 2.31
N ALA A 60 -2.81 -7.25 2.26
CA ALA A 60 -3.03 -8.30 3.24
C ALA A 60 -2.61 -7.86 4.65
N MET A 61 -1.50 -7.14 4.79
CA MET A 61 -1.03 -6.59 6.07
C MET A 61 -2.01 -5.53 6.61
N TRP A 62 -2.46 -4.60 5.76
CA TRP A 62 -3.47 -3.62 6.17
C TRP A 62 -4.75 -4.30 6.69
N ARG A 63 -5.22 -5.34 5.98
CA ARG A 63 -6.45 -6.06 6.36
C ARG A 63 -6.30 -6.85 7.67
N SER A 64 -5.12 -7.42 7.95
CA SER A 64 -4.90 -8.18 9.18
C SER A 64 -4.69 -7.31 10.43
N HIS A 65 -4.38 -6.03 10.25
CA HIS A 65 -4.08 -5.10 11.32
C HIS A 65 -5.01 -3.88 11.28
N ASN A 66 -6.28 -4.09 11.63
CA ASN A 66 -7.24 -3.00 11.78
C ASN A 66 -6.92 -2.18 13.06
N ILE A 67 -5.98 -1.24 12.93
CA ILE A 67 -5.48 -0.40 14.02
C ILE A 67 -6.63 0.37 14.68
N THR A 68 -7.62 0.83 13.91
CA THR A 68 -8.79 1.52 14.46
C THR A 68 -9.53 0.66 15.48
N GLU A 69 -9.85 -0.60 15.14
CA GLU A 69 -10.54 -1.50 16.06
C GLU A 69 -9.65 -1.93 17.23
N ILE A 70 -8.35 -2.15 16.98
CA ILE A 70 -7.38 -2.48 18.04
C ILE A 70 -7.33 -1.36 19.09
N LEU A 71 -7.21 -0.11 18.67
CA LEU A 71 -7.15 1.05 19.57
C LEU A 71 -8.49 1.30 20.25
N LYS A 72 -9.59 1.20 19.51
CA LYS A 72 -10.94 1.36 20.05
C LYS A 72 -11.26 0.34 21.16
N ASN A 73 -10.83 -0.91 21.01
CA ASN A 73 -10.97 -1.93 22.06
C ASN A 73 -10.18 -1.60 23.33
N ALA A 74 -9.09 -0.83 23.20
CA ALA A 74 -8.34 -0.28 24.31
C ALA A 74 -8.89 1.07 24.82
N SER A 75 -10.08 1.49 24.37
CA SER A 75 -10.68 2.80 24.65
C SER A 75 -9.82 4.00 24.20
N ILE A 76 -8.94 3.79 23.22
CA ILE A 76 -8.14 4.85 22.58
C ILE A 76 -8.86 5.21 21.28
N VAL A 77 -9.43 6.40 21.22
CA VAL A 77 -10.14 6.90 20.03
C VAL A 77 -9.53 8.21 19.57
N PRO A 78 -9.52 8.50 18.26
CA PRO A 78 -9.10 9.80 17.76
C PRO A 78 -9.88 10.93 18.44
N HIS A 79 -9.20 12.00 18.80
CA HIS A 79 -9.81 13.22 19.32
C HIS A 79 -9.59 14.37 18.33
N PRO A 80 -10.56 15.27 18.16
CA PRO A 80 -10.45 16.41 17.25
C PRO A 80 -9.32 17.37 17.59
#